data_AF-A0A353H1K3-F1
#
_entry.id   AF-A0A353H1K3-F1
#
_cell.length_a   1.000
_cell.length_b   1.000
_cell.length_c   1.000
_cell.angle_alpha   90.00
_cell.angle_beta   90.00
_cell.angle_gamma   90.00
#
_symmetry.space_group_name_H-M   'P 1'
#
loop_
_entity.id
_entity.type
_entity.pdbx_description
1 polymer ?
#
loop_
_entity_poly.entity_id
_entity_poly.type
_entity_poly.pdbx_seq_one_letter_code
_entity_poly.pdbx_strand_id
1 'polypeptide(L)' 'ELPDEEKIGFQTVGGFVMNQIGSIPTPGDHFEVHNLRIEVVDMDGHRVDKILVGALPGSVPVDDSSE' A
#
# COMPACT_ATOMS: atom_id res chain seq x y z
N GLU A 1 2.11 -20.51 25.76
CA GLU A 1 2.31 -19.56 24.66
C GLU A 1 1.40 -19.99 23.52
N LEU A 2 0.64 -19.07 22.93
CA LEU A 2 -0.36 -19.42 21.91
C LEU A 2 0.29 -19.42 20.52
N PRO A 3 0.00 -20.42 19.65
CA PRO A 3 0.81 -20.71 18.47
C PRO A 3 0.47 -19.86 17.23
N ASP A 4 -0.29 -18.77 17.38
CA ASP A 4 -0.90 -18.02 16.26
C ASP A 4 -0.50 -16.53 16.20
N GLU A 5 0.54 -16.13 16.93
CA GLU A 5 1.05 -14.74 16.95
C GLU A 5 1.78 -14.34 15.64
N GLU A 6 2.01 -15.29 14.72
CA GLU A 6 2.86 -15.13 13.54
C GLU A 6 2.24 -14.42 12.32
N LYS A 7 0.95 -14.03 12.31
CA LYS A 7 0.39 -13.28 11.16
C LYS A 7 -0.65 -12.24 11.55
N ILE A 8 -0.25 -11.20 12.29
CA ILE A 8 -0.99 -9.94 12.22
C ILE A 8 -0.58 -9.22 10.92
N GLY A 9 -0.98 -9.79 9.78
CA GLY A 9 -0.93 -9.09 8.51
C GLY A 9 -1.93 -7.94 8.48
N PHE A 10 -1.78 -7.04 7.52
CA PHE A 10 -2.80 -6.03 7.24
C PHE A 10 -3.95 -6.67 6.44
N GLN A 11 -5.18 -6.23 6.71
CA GLN A 11 -6.39 -6.70 6.00
C GLN A 11 -7.04 -5.61 5.15
N THR A 12 -6.45 -4.41 5.15
CA THR A 12 -6.92 -3.26 4.37
C THR A 12 -5.75 -2.66 3.62
N VAL A 13 -6.05 -1.96 2.52
CA VAL A 13 -5.05 -1.20 1.77
C VAL A 13 -4.39 -0.14 2.65
N GLY A 14 -5.16 0.52 3.52
CA GLY A 14 -4.60 1.47 4.48
C GLY A 14 -3.62 0.80 5.45
N GLY A 15 -3.95 -0.38 5.98
CA GLY A 15 -3.03 -1.14 6.82
C GLY A 15 -1.76 -1.57 6.08
N PHE A 16 -1.88 -1.93 4.79
CA PHE A 16 -0.72 -2.23 3.94
C PHE A 16 0.21 -1.03 3.79
N VAL A 17 -0.36 0.13 3.47
CA VAL A 17 0.37 1.39 3.30
C VAL A 17 1.09 1.79 4.57
N MET A 18 0.40 1.74 5.72
CA MET A 18 0.98 2.02 7.03
C MET A 18 2.13 1.06 7.35
N ASN A 19 1.96 -0.24 7.07
CA ASN A 19 3.01 -1.24 7.27
C ASN A 19 4.23 -1.00 6.37
N GLN A 20 4.01 -0.60 5.13
CA GLN A 20 5.09 -0.35 4.17
C GLN A 20 5.89 0.92 4.48
N ILE A 21 5.23 1.96 5.01
CA ILE A 21 5.86 3.21 5.44
C ILE A 21 6.53 3.06 6.81
N GLY A 22 5.96 2.27 7.72
CA GLY A 22 6.52 2.00 9.05
C GLY A 22 6.25 3.09 10.09
N SER A 23 5.44 4.09 9.76
CA SER A 23 4.99 5.17 10.64
C SER A 23 3.58 5.66 10.23
N ILE A 24 3.02 6.62 10.96
CA ILE A 24 1.82 7.33 10.50
C ILE A 24 2.26 8.26 9.34
N PRO A 25 1.76 8.05 8.11
CA PRO A 25 2.20 8.80 6.95
C PRO A 25 1.54 10.18 6.88
N THR A 26 2.15 11.04 6.08
CA THR A 26 1.63 12.35 5.69
C THR A 26 1.20 12.31 4.22
N PRO A 27 0.16 13.06 3.79
CA PRO A 27 -0.13 13.20 2.37
C PRO A 27 1.10 13.62 1.56
N GLY A 28 1.36 12.93 0.44
CA GLY A 28 2.55 13.03 -0.40
C GLY A 28 3.61 11.94 -0.15
N ASP A 29 3.56 11.27 1.01
CA ASP A 29 4.39 10.09 1.26
C ASP A 29 4.02 8.99 0.27
N HIS A 30 5.04 8.31 -0.25
CA HIS A 30 4.85 7.30 -1.28
C HIS A 30 5.91 6.20 -1.20
N PHE A 31 5.59 5.05 -1.79
CA PHE A 31 6.52 3.95 -1.99
C PHE A 31 6.21 3.24 -3.31
N GLU A 32 7.11 2.37 -3.74
CA GLU A 32 6.98 1.60 -4.97
C GLU A 32 6.84 0.11 -4.66
N VAL A 33 5.91 -0.56 -5.34
CA VAL A 33 5.66 -2.01 -5.20
C VAL A 33 5.12 -2.55 -6.52
N HIS A 34 5.63 -3.70 -6.98
CA HIS A 34 5.16 -4.38 -8.20
C HIS A 34 4.98 -3.46 -9.43
N ASN A 35 5.96 -2.58 -9.70
CA ASN A 35 5.92 -1.58 -10.77
C ASN A 35 4.80 -0.53 -10.66
N LEU A 36 4.25 -0.36 -9.46
CA LEU A 36 3.31 0.68 -9.09
C LEU A 36 3.97 1.64 -8.10
N ARG A 37 3.66 2.92 -8.24
CA ARG A 37 3.86 3.94 -7.22
C ARG A 37 2.55 4.11 -6.45
N ILE A 38 2.62 3.93 -5.14
CA ILE A 38 1.51 4.16 -4.21
C ILE A 38 1.80 5.44 -3.44
N GLU A 39 0.91 6.41 -3.50
CA GLU A 39 1.05 7.70 -2.83
C GLU A 39 -0.16 7.97 -1.92
N VAL A 40 0.10 8.37 -0.68
CA VAL A 40 -0.94 8.80 0.26
C VAL A 40 -1.42 10.17 -0.18
N VAL A 41 -2.73 10.32 -0.41
CA VAL A 41 -3.31 11.63 -0.79
C VAL A 41 -4.24 12.18 0.29
N ASP A 42 -4.74 11.33 1.19
CA ASP A 42 -5.63 11.76 2.27
C ASP A 42 -5.52 10.87 3.51
N MET A 43 -5.57 11.51 4.67
CA MET A 43 -5.45 10.89 5.99
C MET A 43 -6.64 11.30 6.86
N ASP A 44 -7.35 10.30 7.40
CA ASP A 44 -8.38 10.47 8.42
C ASP A 44 -7.80 10.15 9.80
N GLY A 45 -7.21 11.17 10.43
CA GLY A 45 -6.45 10.98 11.66
C GLY A 45 -5.25 10.07 11.45
N HIS A 46 -5.26 8.87 12.05
CA HIS A 46 -4.20 7.87 11.88
C HIS A 46 -4.51 6.79 10.83
N ARG A 47 -5.57 6.99 10.04
CA ARG A 47 -5.98 6.03 9.00
C ARG A 47 -5.73 6.65 7.63
N VAL A 48 -5.14 5.88 6.74
CA VAL A 48 -5.10 6.21 5.32
C VAL A 48 -6.53 6.06 4.77
N ASP A 49 -7.11 7.15 4.30
CA ASP A 49 -8.43 7.15 3.65
C ASP A 49 -8.30 6.96 2.14
N LYS A 50 -7.34 7.66 1.53
CA LYS A 50 -7.20 7.69 0.08
C LYS A 50 -5.74 7.60 -0.36
N ILE A 51 -5.52 6.80 -1.39
CA ILE A 51 -4.25 6.67 -2.09
C ILE A 51 -4.43 6.91 -3.58
N LEU A 52 -3.35 7.36 -4.22
CA LEU A 52 -3.19 7.35 -5.66
C LEU A 52 -2.29 6.16 -6.04
N VAL A 53 -2.71 5.40 -7.05
CA VAL A 53 -1.92 4.30 -7.62
C VAL A 53 -1.57 4.68 -9.05
N GLY A 54 -0.28 4.71 -9.36
CA GLY A 54 0.23 4.98 -10.70
C GLY A 54 1.20 3.89 -11.16
N ALA A 55 1.19 3.58 -12.45
CA ALA A 55 2.23 2.75 -13.05
C ALA A 55 3.56 3.52 -13.06
N LEU A 56 4.68 2.85 -12.74
CA LEU A 56 5.99 3.46 -12.91
C LEU A 56 6.27 3.72 -14.39
N PRO A 57 6.96 4.84 -14.74
CA PRO A 57 7.30 5.13 -16.12
C PRO A 57 8.03 3.95 -16.78
N GLY A 58 7.49 3.46 -17.90
CA GLY A 58 8.09 2.36 -18.65
C GLY A 58 7.65 0.95 -18.22
N SER A 59 6.75 0.80 -17.24
CA SER A 59 6.07 -0.48 -17.04
C SER A 59 5.04 -0.69 -18.14
N VAL A 60 5.23 -1.74 -18.95
CA VAL A 60 4.21 -2.21 -19.88
C VAL A 60 3.13 -2.88 -19.04
N PRO A 61 1.84 -2.49 -19.13
CA PRO A 61 0.77 -3.24 -18.49
C PRO A 61 0.82 -4.67 -19.03
N VAL A 62 1.17 -5.62 -18.17
CA VAL A 62 1.03 -7.03 -18.52
C VAL A 62 -0.47 -7.31 -18.47
N ASP A 63 -1.06 -7.51 -19.65
CA ASP A 63 -2.46 -7.91 -19.78
C ASP A 63 -2.61 -9.32 -19.23
N ASP A 64 -3.17 -9.42 -18.03
CA ASP A 64 -3.37 -10.69 -17.30
C ASP A 64 -4.71 -11.36 -17.67
N SER A 65 -5.29 -11.06 -18.83
CA SER A 65 -6.53 -11.67 -19.31
C SER A 65 -6.37 -13.13 -19.80
N SER A 66 -5.41 -13.87 -19.23
CA SER A 66 -5.10 -15.26 -19.56
C SER A 66 -5.24 -16.19 -18.34
N GLU A 67 -6.39 -16.21 -17.68
CA GLU A 67 -6.87 -17.36 -16.89
C GLU A 67 -8.38 -17.59 -17.09
#